data_AF-A0A7X9Q8S6-F1
#
_entry.id   AF-A0A7X9Q8S6-F1
#
_cell.length_a   1.000
_cell.length_b   1.000
_cell.length_c   1.000
_cell.angle_alpha   90.00
_cell.angle_beta   90.00
_cell.angle_gamma   90.00
#
_symmetry.space_group_name_H-M   'P 1'
#
loop_
_entity.id
_entity.type
_entity.pdbx_description
1 polymer ?
#
loop_
_entity_poly.entity_id
_entity_poly.type
_entity_poly.pdbx_seq_one_letter_code
_entity_poly.pdbx_strand_id
1 'polypeptide(L)'
;MKKISSVLLVIIFFLGILPTNVFADNAFTSKATLTVQAVPNFTELKVNQRFAVTTTATGGTAPYTYANYVIKDGKIIYRGWYTSNRVFYYVPKTVGTYQVKSFVKDLSGTIKAVTTVPIKVTNYPIPPLNIYVSMNKTSMYKNETVIVRASATGGVGNYMYAFYVYKDGQLIKKYPYSTNQILYYKATMPGAYKFTAFVRDSNNKRIAKSTTILSVLVKPKYRALIIGQHQYWDHVLAGTDVDANNMNTMFVNKPLYGTMTRIIKKLDLTDKEILNAIHEAFLGADDDSVSIFYYSGHGSSDG
;
A
#
# COMPACT_ATOMS: atom_id res chain seq x y z
N MET A 1 -67.74 -68.67 17.42
CA MET A 1 -67.07 -69.27 18.60
C MET A 1 -65.62 -69.59 18.23
N LYS A 2 -64.71 -69.36 19.18
CA LYS A 2 -63.33 -69.87 19.27
C LYS A 2 -62.31 -69.47 18.19
N LYS A 3 -61.33 -68.70 18.68
CA LYS A 3 -59.90 -68.76 18.32
C LYS A 3 -59.47 -70.18 17.95
N ILE A 4 -58.68 -70.32 16.89
CA ILE A 4 -57.62 -71.32 16.85
C ILE A 4 -56.31 -70.58 16.63
N SER A 5 -55.42 -70.81 17.58
CA SER A 5 -54.06 -70.32 17.68
C SER A 5 -53.11 -71.12 16.79
N SER A 6 -52.14 -70.41 16.24
CA SER A 6 -50.73 -70.78 16.08
C SER A 6 -50.37 -72.04 15.28
N VAL A 7 -49.71 -71.82 14.13
CA VAL A 7 -48.48 -72.57 13.81
C VAL A 7 -47.39 -71.55 13.46
N LEU A 8 -46.34 -71.59 14.26
CA LEU A 8 -45.10 -70.85 14.11
C LEU A 8 -44.19 -71.68 13.20
N LEU A 9 -43.78 -71.13 12.05
CA LEU A 9 -42.61 -71.61 11.32
C LEU A 9 -41.72 -70.40 11.01
N VAL A 10 -40.57 -70.37 11.70
CA VAL A 10 -39.52 -69.37 11.55
C VAL A 10 -38.59 -69.81 10.42
N ILE A 11 -38.46 -68.99 9.37
CA ILE A 11 -37.30 -69.01 8.47
C ILE A 11 -36.84 -67.56 8.28
N ILE A 12 -35.57 -67.30 8.61
CA ILE A 12 -34.93 -65.99 8.70
C ILE A 12 -34.33 -65.58 7.33
N PHE A 13 -34.76 -64.38 6.89
CA PHE A 13 -34.11 -63.32 6.10
C PHE A 13 -33.33 -63.60 4.79
N PHE A 14 -33.75 -62.87 3.73
CA PHE A 14 -32.83 -62.00 3.00
C PHE A 14 -33.53 -60.66 2.63
N LEU A 15 -32.87 -59.54 2.95
CA LEU A 15 -33.27 -58.18 2.63
C LEU A 15 -33.28 -57.95 1.11
N GLY A 16 -34.43 -57.57 0.56
CA GLY A 16 -34.56 -57.08 -0.82
C GLY A 16 -35.20 -55.68 -0.81
N ILE A 17 -34.39 -54.66 -1.10
CA ILE A 17 -34.80 -53.25 -1.21
C ILE A 17 -35.63 -53.08 -2.49
N LEU A 18 -36.81 -52.47 -2.39
CA LEU A 18 -37.63 -52.08 -3.54
C LEU A 18 -36.97 -50.91 -4.29
N PRO A 19 -36.87 -50.94 -5.63
CA PRO A 19 -36.34 -49.80 -6.37
C PRO A 19 -37.35 -48.64 -6.32
N THR A 20 -36.85 -47.49 -5.88
CA THR A 20 -37.54 -46.21 -5.88
C THR A 20 -37.76 -45.70 -7.30
N ASN A 21 -38.91 -45.06 -7.49
CA ASN A 21 -39.32 -44.35 -8.69
C ASN A 21 -38.20 -43.44 -9.25
N VAL A 22 -37.81 -43.66 -10.51
CA VAL A 22 -37.04 -42.70 -11.30
C VAL A 22 -38.03 -41.72 -11.92
N PHE A 23 -38.45 -40.72 -11.17
CA PHE A 23 -38.76 -39.44 -11.79
C PHE A 23 -37.42 -38.75 -12.01
N ALA A 24 -36.94 -38.77 -13.25
CA ALA A 24 -35.88 -37.87 -13.65
C ALA A 24 -36.43 -36.44 -13.53
N ASP A 25 -36.11 -35.80 -12.42
CA ASP A 25 -36.25 -34.35 -12.27
C ASP A 25 -35.36 -33.73 -13.34
N ASN A 26 -35.96 -33.35 -14.46
CA ASN A 26 -35.33 -32.49 -15.44
C ASN A 26 -35.10 -31.15 -14.75
N ALA A 27 -33.99 -31.06 -14.02
CA ALA A 27 -33.55 -29.83 -13.40
C ALA A 27 -33.52 -28.77 -14.50
N PHE A 28 -34.51 -27.88 -14.48
CA PHE A 28 -34.52 -26.65 -15.25
C PHE A 28 -33.34 -25.82 -14.72
N THR A 29 -32.14 -26.07 -15.24
CA THR A 29 -30.99 -25.23 -14.98
C THR A 29 -31.37 -23.84 -15.49
N SER A 30 -31.64 -22.92 -14.57
CA SER A 30 -32.00 -21.56 -14.93
C SER A 30 -30.86 -21.00 -15.77
N LYS A 31 -31.17 -20.73 -17.04
CA LYS A 31 -30.21 -20.19 -18.00
C LYS A 31 -29.65 -18.90 -17.40
N ALA A 32 -28.32 -18.84 -17.23
CA ALA A 32 -27.66 -17.67 -16.64
C ALA A 32 -28.09 -16.39 -17.38
N THR A 33 -28.46 -15.35 -16.63
CA THR A 33 -28.95 -14.09 -17.19
C THR A 33 -27.89 -13.45 -18.08
N LEU A 34 -28.27 -13.01 -19.28
CA LEU A 34 -27.38 -12.25 -20.17
C LEU A 34 -26.99 -10.91 -19.51
N THR A 35 -25.68 -10.72 -19.31
CA THR A 35 -25.07 -9.48 -18.82
C THR A 35 -24.11 -8.92 -19.87
N VAL A 36 -23.96 -7.60 -19.91
CA VAL A 36 -23.19 -6.90 -20.95
C VAL A 36 -22.37 -5.77 -20.35
N GLN A 37 -21.13 -5.60 -20.81
CA GLN A 37 -20.28 -4.45 -20.50
C GLN A 37 -19.72 -3.87 -21.80
N ALA A 38 -19.59 -2.54 -21.89
CA ALA A 38 -18.93 -1.86 -22.99
C ALA A 38 -17.83 -0.95 -22.47
N VAL A 39 -16.60 -1.14 -22.98
CA VAL A 39 -15.41 -0.40 -22.51
C VAL A 39 -14.80 0.32 -23.71
N PRO A 40 -14.78 1.67 -23.71
CA PRO A 40 -14.03 2.41 -24.71
C PRO A 40 -12.53 2.35 -24.41
N ASN A 41 -11.70 2.34 -25.44
CA ASN A 41 -10.24 2.39 -25.28
C ASN A 41 -9.71 3.79 -24.90
N PHE A 42 -10.52 4.83 -25.11
CA PHE A 42 -10.22 6.21 -24.75
C PHE A 42 -11.44 6.86 -24.10
N THR A 43 -11.20 7.77 -23.15
CA THR A 43 -12.24 8.65 -22.60
C THR A 43 -12.03 10.10 -23.02
N GLU A 44 -10.87 10.45 -23.58
CA GLU A 44 -10.63 11.72 -24.26
C GLU A 44 -9.65 11.51 -25.42
N LEU A 45 -9.91 12.14 -26.56
CA LEU A 45 -9.10 12.02 -27.78
C LEU A 45 -9.27 13.24 -28.70
N LYS A 46 -8.42 13.33 -29.73
CA LYS A 46 -8.54 14.37 -30.76
C LYS A 46 -9.63 14.06 -31.78
N VAL A 47 -10.16 15.09 -32.40
CA VAL A 47 -10.98 14.95 -33.61
C VAL A 47 -10.19 14.17 -34.68
N ASN A 48 -10.89 13.38 -35.50
CA ASN A 48 -10.34 12.48 -36.50
C ASN A 48 -9.48 11.32 -35.98
N GLN A 49 -9.23 11.22 -34.67
CA GLN A 49 -8.61 10.04 -34.08
C GLN A 49 -9.67 8.94 -33.88
N ARG A 50 -9.40 7.72 -34.35
CA ARG A 50 -10.31 6.58 -34.18
C ARG A 50 -10.31 6.08 -32.74
N PHE A 51 -11.49 5.86 -32.17
CA PHE A 51 -11.64 5.09 -30.93
C PHE A 51 -12.29 3.72 -31.19
N ALA A 52 -12.15 2.83 -30.23
CA ALA A 52 -12.73 1.50 -30.22
C ALA A 52 -13.55 1.29 -28.94
N VAL A 53 -14.65 0.56 -29.06
CA VAL A 53 -15.47 0.10 -27.94
C VAL A 53 -15.54 -1.42 -28.00
N THR A 54 -15.07 -2.08 -26.95
CA THR A 54 -15.16 -3.53 -26.82
C THR A 54 -16.38 -3.85 -25.96
N THR A 55 -17.31 -4.63 -26.51
CA THR A 55 -18.50 -5.12 -25.80
C THR A 55 -18.29 -6.57 -25.39
N THR A 56 -18.40 -6.87 -24.11
CA THR A 56 -18.34 -8.24 -23.57
C THR A 56 -19.72 -8.67 -23.10
N ALA A 57 -20.02 -9.96 -23.26
CA ALA A 57 -21.28 -10.55 -22.81
C ALA A 57 -21.02 -11.88 -22.10
N THR A 58 -21.77 -12.14 -21.04
CA THR A 58 -21.73 -13.38 -20.26
C THR A 58 -23.15 -13.82 -19.90
N GLY A 59 -23.36 -15.12 -19.67
CA GLY A 59 -24.72 -15.69 -19.58
C GLY A 59 -25.44 -15.66 -20.93
N GLY A 60 -26.73 -15.99 -20.98
CA GLY A 60 -27.46 -16.12 -22.24
C GLY A 60 -27.08 -17.41 -23.01
N THR A 61 -27.47 -17.48 -24.28
CA THR A 61 -27.11 -18.57 -25.20
C THR A 61 -26.22 -18.02 -26.30
N ALA A 62 -24.96 -18.46 -26.34
CA ALA A 62 -24.05 -18.15 -27.45
C ALA A 62 -24.52 -18.81 -28.77
N PRO A 63 -24.13 -18.30 -29.95
CA PRO A 63 -23.29 -17.13 -30.17
C PRO A 63 -24.03 -15.80 -29.92
N TYR A 64 -23.24 -14.72 -29.75
CA TYR A 64 -23.75 -13.37 -29.60
C TYR A 64 -23.55 -12.56 -30.89
N THR A 65 -24.46 -11.62 -31.12
CA THR A 65 -24.30 -10.57 -32.13
C THR A 65 -24.40 -9.19 -31.48
N TYR A 66 -23.76 -8.20 -32.10
CA TYR A 66 -23.52 -6.88 -31.52
C TYR A 66 -23.97 -5.78 -32.48
N ALA A 67 -24.75 -4.82 -31.98
CA ALA A 67 -25.15 -3.60 -32.67
C ALA A 67 -24.72 -2.37 -31.85
N ASN A 68 -24.47 -1.23 -32.49
CA ASN A 68 -23.91 -0.06 -31.79
C ASN A 68 -24.50 1.24 -32.32
N TYR A 69 -24.94 2.12 -31.42
CA TYR A 69 -25.33 3.48 -31.75
C TYR A 69 -24.30 4.47 -31.21
N VAL A 70 -23.90 5.45 -32.02
CA VAL A 70 -23.08 6.57 -31.54
C VAL A 70 -24.00 7.74 -31.20
N ILE A 71 -23.87 8.22 -29.98
CA ILE A 71 -24.62 9.35 -29.45
C ILE A 71 -23.63 10.49 -29.29
N LYS A 72 -23.92 11.64 -29.90
CA LYS A 72 -23.17 12.88 -29.71
C LYS A 72 -24.09 13.92 -29.09
N ASP A 73 -23.69 14.47 -27.94
CA ASP A 73 -24.42 15.54 -27.24
C ASP A 73 -25.92 15.20 -27.08
N GLY A 74 -26.21 13.95 -26.70
CA GLY A 74 -27.57 13.42 -26.49
C GLY A 74 -28.30 12.92 -27.75
N LYS A 75 -27.78 13.18 -28.96
CA LYS A 75 -28.41 12.78 -30.23
C LYS A 75 -27.73 11.57 -30.85
N ILE A 76 -28.51 10.59 -31.31
CA ILE A 76 -27.98 9.48 -32.10
C ILE A 76 -27.57 10.00 -33.47
N ILE A 77 -26.29 9.86 -33.80
CA ILE A 77 -25.70 10.29 -35.08
C ILE A 77 -25.28 9.13 -35.98
N TYR A 78 -25.27 7.90 -35.44
CA TYR A 78 -24.94 6.69 -36.19
C TYR A 78 -25.68 5.49 -35.60
N ARG A 79 -26.13 4.58 -36.47
CA ARG A 79 -26.71 3.28 -36.10
C ARG A 79 -26.03 2.17 -36.89
N GLY A 80 -25.39 1.24 -36.19
CA GLY A 80 -24.81 0.02 -36.75
C GLY A 80 -25.71 -1.18 -36.47
N TRP A 81 -25.85 -2.05 -37.46
CA TRP A 81 -26.62 -3.29 -37.38
C TRP A 81 -25.88 -4.40 -36.63
N TYR A 82 -26.60 -5.47 -36.29
CA TYR A 82 -26.05 -6.64 -35.60
C TYR A 82 -25.00 -7.35 -36.46
N THR A 83 -23.82 -7.59 -35.88
CA THR A 83 -22.72 -8.35 -36.49
C THR A 83 -22.09 -9.31 -35.47
N SER A 84 -21.24 -10.22 -35.88
CA SER A 84 -20.44 -11.05 -34.97
C SER A 84 -19.28 -10.30 -34.29
N ASN A 85 -19.01 -9.05 -34.70
CA ASN A 85 -17.88 -8.27 -34.21
C ASN A 85 -18.20 -7.59 -32.87
N ARG A 86 -17.53 -8.06 -31.81
CA ARG A 86 -17.66 -7.46 -30.47
C ARG A 86 -16.94 -6.11 -30.30
N VAL A 87 -16.08 -5.73 -31.25
CA VAL A 87 -15.33 -4.47 -31.22
C VAL A 87 -15.91 -3.53 -32.26
N PHE A 88 -16.42 -2.39 -31.79
CA PHE A 88 -16.92 -1.31 -32.63
C PHE A 88 -15.87 -0.20 -32.76
N TYR A 89 -15.70 0.33 -33.96
CA TYR A 89 -14.76 1.42 -34.25
C TYR A 89 -15.50 2.64 -34.77
N TYR A 90 -15.07 3.83 -34.36
CA TYR A 90 -15.63 5.08 -34.83
C TYR A 90 -14.59 6.21 -34.93
N VAL A 91 -14.74 7.07 -35.93
CA VAL A 91 -13.90 8.25 -36.16
C VAL A 91 -14.75 9.51 -35.99
N PRO A 92 -14.67 10.21 -34.85
CA PRO A 92 -15.42 11.44 -34.63
C PRO A 92 -14.88 12.56 -35.52
N LYS A 93 -15.78 13.21 -36.27
CA LYS A 93 -15.47 14.28 -37.22
C LYS A 93 -15.62 15.69 -36.64
N THR A 94 -16.23 15.81 -35.46
CA THR A 94 -16.44 17.08 -34.79
C THR A 94 -16.10 16.96 -33.31
N VAL A 95 -15.79 18.08 -32.67
CA VAL A 95 -15.62 18.14 -31.21
C VAL A 95 -16.97 17.93 -30.51
N GLY A 96 -16.93 17.46 -29.27
CA GLY A 96 -18.12 17.24 -28.45
C GLY A 96 -18.00 16.03 -27.55
N THR A 97 -19.10 15.67 -26.91
CA THR A 97 -19.16 14.51 -26.03
C THR A 97 -19.85 13.36 -26.73
N TYR A 98 -19.13 12.26 -26.88
CA TYR A 98 -19.60 11.04 -27.54
C TYR A 98 -19.87 9.94 -26.52
N GLN A 99 -20.87 9.11 -26.78
CA GLN A 99 -21.12 7.87 -26.06
C GLN A 99 -21.47 6.79 -27.09
N VAL A 100 -21.18 5.53 -26.79
CA VAL A 100 -21.64 4.40 -27.59
C VAL A 100 -22.62 3.59 -26.78
N LYS A 101 -23.84 3.43 -27.31
CA LYS A 101 -24.82 2.48 -26.79
C LYS A 101 -24.65 1.18 -27.57
N SER A 102 -24.15 0.15 -26.90
CA SER A 102 -23.93 -1.18 -27.45
C SER A 102 -25.09 -2.09 -27.09
N PHE A 103 -25.53 -2.90 -28.03
CA PHE A 103 -26.58 -3.90 -27.88
C PHE A 103 -25.98 -5.28 -28.14
N VAL A 104 -26.34 -6.26 -27.32
CA VAL A 104 -25.98 -7.66 -27.52
C VAL A 104 -27.25 -8.48 -27.65
N LYS A 105 -27.34 -9.28 -28.71
CA LYS A 105 -28.39 -10.26 -28.93
C LYS A 105 -27.81 -11.67 -28.84
N ASP A 106 -28.39 -12.49 -27.98
CA ASP A 106 -28.03 -13.91 -27.86
C ASP A 106 -28.79 -14.78 -28.89
N LEU A 107 -28.42 -16.05 -29.02
CA LEU A 107 -29.03 -16.97 -29.99
C LEU A 107 -30.52 -17.20 -29.73
N SER A 108 -30.97 -17.10 -28.47
CA SER A 108 -32.39 -17.20 -28.11
C SER A 108 -33.21 -15.94 -28.45
N GLY A 109 -32.54 -14.89 -28.94
CA GLY A 109 -33.16 -13.61 -29.28
C GLY A 109 -33.23 -12.60 -28.14
N THR A 110 -32.68 -12.92 -26.96
CA THR A 110 -32.63 -12.00 -25.82
C THR A 110 -31.69 -10.84 -26.12
N ILE A 111 -32.14 -9.60 -25.90
CA ILE A 111 -31.36 -8.38 -26.16
C ILE A 111 -31.08 -7.65 -24.84
N LYS A 112 -29.82 -7.23 -24.65
CA LYS A 112 -29.40 -6.32 -23.59
C LYS A 112 -28.59 -5.17 -24.17
N ALA A 113 -28.63 -4.02 -23.50
CA ALA A 113 -27.91 -2.83 -23.94
C ALA A 113 -27.14 -2.20 -22.79
N VAL A 114 -26.03 -1.53 -23.11
CA VAL A 114 -25.18 -0.77 -22.19
C VAL A 114 -24.66 0.46 -22.90
N THR A 115 -24.42 1.54 -22.17
CA THR A 115 -23.83 2.77 -22.70
C THR A 115 -22.44 2.98 -22.09
N THR A 116 -21.47 3.37 -22.90
CA THR A 116 -20.12 3.72 -22.40
C THR A 116 -20.16 4.95 -21.51
N VAL A 117 -19.11 5.14 -20.72
CA VAL A 117 -18.79 6.46 -20.16
C VAL A 117 -18.62 7.51 -21.28
N PRO A 118 -18.75 8.81 -20.99
CA PRO A 118 -18.50 9.88 -21.95
C PRO A 118 -17.08 9.83 -22.52
N ILE A 119 -16.98 9.99 -23.84
CA ILE A 119 -15.75 10.10 -24.60
C ILE A 119 -15.67 11.54 -25.12
N LYS A 120 -14.75 12.33 -24.58
CA LYS A 120 -14.59 13.74 -24.95
C LYS A 120 -13.69 13.88 -26.19
N VAL A 121 -14.19 14.54 -27.22
CA VAL A 121 -13.44 14.79 -28.45
C VAL A 121 -13.09 16.28 -28.55
N THR A 122 -11.81 16.59 -28.69
CA THR A 122 -11.29 17.97 -28.70
C THR A 122 -10.46 18.26 -29.95
N ASN A 123 -10.21 19.54 -30.25
CA ASN A 123 -9.32 19.94 -31.35
C ASN A 123 -7.92 20.35 -30.89
N TYR A 124 -7.69 20.42 -29.57
CA TYR A 124 -6.42 20.82 -28.99
C TYR A 124 -5.56 19.58 -28.66
N PRO A 125 -4.23 19.70 -28.69
CA PRO A 125 -3.35 18.67 -28.14
C PRO A 125 -3.64 18.43 -26.65
N ILE A 126 -3.84 17.16 -26.29
CA ILE A 126 -3.81 16.72 -24.90
C ILE A 126 -2.39 16.98 -24.39
N PRO A 127 -2.19 17.80 -23.34
CA PRO A 127 -0.88 18.07 -22.80
C PRO A 127 -0.19 16.76 -22.37
N PRO A 128 1.15 16.66 -22.37
CA PRO A 128 1.83 15.48 -21.88
C PRO A 128 1.47 15.21 -20.40
N LEU A 129 1.19 13.95 -20.06
CA LEU A 129 1.08 13.51 -18.67
C LEU A 129 2.41 13.77 -17.95
N ASN A 130 2.35 14.41 -16.79
CA ASN A 130 3.47 14.72 -15.91
C ASN A 130 3.13 14.31 -14.47
N ILE A 131 4.16 13.99 -13.68
CA ILE A 131 4.02 13.65 -12.26
C ILE A 131 5.08 14.38 -11.44
N TYR A 132 4.65 14.90 -10.30
CA TYR A 132 5.49 15.49 -9.26
C TYR A 132 5.40 14.60 -8.03
N VAL A 133 6.52 14.41 -7.35
CA VAL A 133 6.60 13.64 -6.11
C VAL A 133 7.45 14.39 -5.10
N SER A 134 7.01 14.44 -3.85
CA SER A 134 7.73 15.08 -2.76
C SER A 134 7.59 14.30 -1.46
N MET A 135 8.52 14.54 -0.55
CA MET A 135 8.49 14.03 0.83
C MET A 135 8.53 15.20 1.80
N ASN A 136 7.92 15.05 2.97
CA ASN A 136 7.97 16.08 4.00
C ASN A 136 9.29 16.13 4.79
N LYS A 137 10.18 15.14 4.60
CA LYS A 137 11.50 15.07 5.24
C LYS A 137 12.46 14.23 4.41
N THR A 138 13.76 14.49 4.60
CA THR A 138 14.89 13.78 3.96
C THR A 138 15.66 12.90 4.94
N SER A 139 15.43 13.04 6.24
CA SER A 139 15.88 12.12 7.28
C SER A 139 14.82 11.96 8.37
N MET A 140 14.88 10.84 9.08
CA MET A 140 14.00 10.52 10.20
C MET A 140 14.57 9.39 11.05
N TYR A 141 13.98 9.14 12.22
CA TYR A 141 14.32 7.97 13.02
C TYR A 141 13.40 6.78 12.71
N LYS A 142 13.89 5.57 12.97
CA LYS A 142 13.08 4.36 12.88
C LYS A 142 11.81 4.52 13.72
N ASN A 143 10.73 3.93 13.24
CA ASN A 143 9.37 4.01 13.77
C ASN A 143 8.67 5.36 13.66
N GLU A 144 9.30 6.38 13.09
CA GLU A 144 8.57 7.56 12.65
C GLU A 144 7.84 7.28 11.32
N THR A 145 6.98 8.23 10.91
CA THR A 145 6.27 8.20 9.62
C THR A 145 6.76 9.32 8.71
N VAL A 146 7.03 9.01 7.44
CA VAL A 146 7.21 9.98 6.34
C VAL A 146 5.91 10.10 5.54
N ILE A 147 5.65 11.31 5.03
CA ILE A 147 4.53 11.60 4.13
C ILE A 147 5.10 11.83 2.73
N VAL A 148 4.73 10.95 1.80
CA VAL A 148 5.06 11.06 0.38
C VAL A 148 3.82 11.55 -0.36
N ARG A 149 3.94 12.62 -1.13
CA ARG A 149 2.84 13.19 -1.92
C ARG A 149 3.17 13.07 -3.40
N ALA A 150 2.17 12.72 -4.19
CA ALA A 150 2.22 12.76 -5.64
C ALA A 150 1.16 13.74 -6.17
N SER A 151 1.43 14.34 -7.32
CA SER A 151 0.43 15.08 -8.09
C SER A 151 0.70 14.92 -9.58
N ALA A 152 -0.35 15.00 -10.39
CA ALA A 152 -0.23 14.84 -11.84
C ALA A 152 -0.92 15.97 -12.59
N THR A 153 -0.36 16.30 -13.75
CA THR A 153 -0.87 17.31 -14.68
C THR A 153 -0.77 16.82 -16.11
N GLY A 154 -1.57 17.38 -17.00
CA GLY A 154 -1.67 16.91 -18.39
C GLY A 154 -2.12 15.46 -18.51
N GLY A 155 -2.10 14.90 -19.72
CA GLY A 155 -2.80 13.66 -20.00
C GLY A 155 -4.31 13.83 -19.87
N VAL A 156 -5.01 12.72 -19.62
CA VAL A 156 -6.47 12.71 -19.43
C VAL A 156 -6.77 12.53 -17.95
N GLY A 157 -7.67 13.34 -17.38
CA GLY A 157 -8.00 13.34 -15.94
C GLY A 157 -8.43 11.99 -15.33
N ASN A 158 -8.92 12.01 -14.08
CA ASN A 158 -9.17 10.81 -13.26
C ASN A 158 -7.92 9.96 -13.03
N TYR A 159 -6.85 10.63 -12.60
CA TYR A 159 -5.58 9.98 -12.33
C TYR A 159 -5.70 8.94 -11.21
N MET A 160 -4.98 7.84 -11.39
CA MET A 160 -4.75 6.86 -10.33
C MET A 160 -3.25 6.82 -10.00
N TYR A 161 -2.93 6.70 -8.72
CA TYR A 161 -1.57 6.70 -8.21
C TYR A 161 -1.22 5.36 -7.56
N ALA A 162 0.02 4.92 -7.76
CA ALA A 162 0.61 3.77 -7.08
C ALA A 162 1.95 4.21 -6.47
N PHE A 163 2.40 3.55 -5.41
CA PHE A 163 3.66 3.87 -4.74
C PHE A 163 4.47 2.61 -4.49
N TYR A 164 5.73 2.61 -4.88
CA TYR A 164 6.68 1.55 -4.55
C TYR A 164 7.72 2.07 -3.56
N VAL A 165 8.02 1.26 -2.55
CA VAL A 165 8.99 1.59 -1.50
C VAL A 165 10.21 0.71 -1.65
N TYR A 166 11.37 1.34 -1.72
CA TYR A 166 12.66 0.69 -1.81
C TYR A 166 13.45 0.99 -0.52
N LYS A 167 14.14 -0.02 0.01
CA LYS A 167 15.12 0.09 1.09
C LYS A 167 16.46 -0.45 0.57
N ASP A 168 17.51 0.35 0.68
CA ASP A 168 18.87 0.02 0.25
C ASP A 168 18.91 -0.54 -1.19
N GLY A 169 18.13 0.09 -2.07
CA GLY A 169 18.00 -0.31 -3.49
C GLY A 169 17.03 -1.47 -3.75
N GLN A 170 16.59 -2.21 -2.73
CA GLN A 170 15.68 -3.34 -2.88
C GLN A 170 14.22 -2.92 -2.72
N LEU A 171 13.35 -3.41 -3.61
CA LEU A 171 11.90 -3.19 -3.51
C LEU A 171 11.32 -4.01 -2.34
N ILE A 172 10.72 -3.33 -1.37
CA ILE A 172 10.16 -3.98 -0.17
C ILE A 172 8.63 -3.89 -0.08
N LYS A 173 7.98 -2.95 -0.79
CA LYS A 173 6.52 -2.80 -0.74
C LYS A 173 5.95 -2.14 -1.98
N LYS A 174 4.77 -2.62 -2.42
CA LYS A 174 3.96 -2.01 -3.49
C LYS A 174 2.60 -1.60 -2.94
N TYR A 175 2.19 -0.38 -3.26
CA TYR A 175 0.85 0.14 -3.07
C TYR A 175 0.20 0.22 -4.45
N PRO A 176 -0.88 -0.53 -4.72
CA PRO A 176 -1.50 -0.59 -6.05
C PRO A 176 -2.16 0.74 -6.43
N TYR A 177 -2.54 0.87 -7.70
CA TYR A 177 -3.22 2.04 -8.23
C TYR A 177 -4.52 2.33 -7.47
N SER A 178 -4.66 3.55 -6.96
CA SER A 178 -5.87 4.07 -6.31
C SER A 178 -6.01 5.57 -6.57
N THR A 179 -7.09 6.20 -6.11
CA THR A 179 -7.22 7.67 -6.14
C THR A 179 -6.37 8.37 -5.09
N ASN A 180 -5.72 7.63 -4.17
CA ASN A 180 -4.92 8.20 -3.09
C ASN A 180 -3.58 8.72 -3.60
N GLN A 181 -3.40 10.04 -3.51
CA GLN A 181 -2.18 10.73 -3.92
C GLN A 181 -1.15 10.90 -2.78
N ILE A 182 -1.46 10.41 -1.58
CA ILE A 182 -0.62 10.54 -0.39
C ILE A 182 -0.34 9.15 0.17
N LEU A 183 0.94 8.86 0.42
CA LEU A 183 1.39 7.68 1.13
C LEU A 183 1.97 8.11 2.49
N TYR A 184 1.41 7.53 3.56
CA TYR A 184 1.99 7.55 4.89
C TYR A 184 2.79 6.27 5.09
N TYR A 185 4.10 6.39 5.32
CA TYR A 185 4.98 5.24 5.46
C TYR A 185 5.77 5.30 6.76
N LYS A 186 5.57 4.29 7.61
CA LYS A 186 6.34 4.08 8.85
C LYS A 186 7.52 3.16 8.56
N ALA A 187 8.74 3.67 8.66
CA ALA A 187 9.95 2.88 8.43
C ALA A 187 10.37 2.18 9.73
N THR A 188 10.37 0.85 9.77
CA THR A 188 10.68 0.07 10.98
C THR A 188 12.14 -0.33 11.10
N MET A 189 12.92 -0.16 10.02
CA MET A 189 14.35 -0.50 9.97
C MET A 189 15.16 0.73 9.54
N PRO A 190 16.38 0.89 10.05
CA PRO A 190 17.30 1.92 9.55
C PRO A 190 17.77 1.60 8.14
N GLY A 191 18.24 2.62 7.42
CA GLY A 191 18.78 2.51 6.07
C GLY A 191 18.31 3.60 5.12
N ALA A 192 18.68 3.47 3.85
CA ALA A 192 18.33 4.41 2.79
C ALA A 192 17.00 4.00 2.14
N TYR A 193 15.98 4.85 2.26
CA TYR A 193 14.67 4.63 1.64
C TYR A 193 14.50 5.49 0.40
N LYS A 194 13.83 4.95 -0.63
CA LYS A 194 13.43 5.70 -1.82
C LYS A 194 12.00 5.32 -2.21
N PHE A 195 11.20 6.33 -2.56
CA PHE A 195 9.80 6.13 -2.94
C PHE A 195 9.64 6.44 -4.41
N THR A 196 8.99 5.55 -5.16
CA THR A 196 8.61 5.82 -6.55
C THR A 196 7.11 5.95 -6.62
N ALA A 197 6.64 7.12 -7.00
CA ALA A 197 5.24 7.36 -7.30
C ALA A 197 5.00 7.11 -8.80
N PHE A 198 3.92 6.40 -9.11
CA PHE A 198 3.44 6.16 -10.46
C PHE A 198 2.11 6.87 -10.60
N VAL A 199 1.85 7.42 -11.78
CA VAL A 199 0.50 7.89 -12.15
C VAL A 199 0.05 7.19 -13.41
N ARG A 200 -1.25 6.89 -13.47
CA ARG A 200 -1.97 6.40 -14.64
C ARG A 200 -3.12 7.33 -14.96
N ASP A 201 -3.24 7.75 -16.20
CA ASP A 201 -4.34 8.57 -16.70
C ASP A 201 -5.51 7.70 -17.21
N SER A 202 -6.67 8.30 -17.54
CA SER A 202 -7.83 7.50 -17.99
C SER A 202 -7.62 6.75 -19.31
N ASN A 203 -6.65 7.17 -20.12
CA ASN A 203 -6.25 6.49 -21.35
C ASN A 203 -5.18 5.41 -21.09
N ASN A 204 -4.96 5.01 -19.84
CA ASN A 204 -3.96 4.04 -19.39
C ASN A 204 -2.51 4.45 -19.65
N LYS A 205 -2.21 5.71 -19.98
CA LYS A 205 -0.83 6.20 -20.04
C LYS A 205 -0.24 6.22 -18.65
N ARG A 206 0.98 5.71 -18.49
CA ARG A 206 1.67 5.59 -17.20
C ARG A 206 3.02 6.27 -17.24
N ILE A 207 3.34 7.00 -16.18
CA ILE A 207 4.67 7.53 -15.92
C ILE A 207 5.00 7.37 -14.43
N ALA A 208 6.26 7.55 -14.07
CA ALA A 208 6.72 7.45 -12.70
C ALA A 208 7.80 8.47 -12.39
N LYS A 209 7.94 8.81 -11.11
CA LYS A 209 9.05 9.62 -10.60
C LYS A 209 9.43 9.14 -9.21
N SER A 210 10.74 9.10 -8.94
CA SER A 210 11.27 8.76 -7.62
C SER A 210 11.60 10.00 -6.82
N THR A 211 11.50 9.88 -5.50
CA THR A 211 12.01 10.86 -4.54
C THR A 211 13.54 10.82 -4.49
N THR A 212 14.13 11.81 -3.83
CA THR A 212 15.48 11.67 -3.25
C THR A 212 15.49 10.57 -2.16
N ILE A 213 16.68 10.26 -1.65
CA ILE A 213 16.83 9.30 -0.55
C ILE A 213 16.31 9.93 0.75
N LEU A 214 15.57 9.11 1.51
CA LEU A 214 15.21 9.34 2.89
C LEU A 214 16.12 8.49 3.78
N SER A 215 16.93 9.13 4.62
CA SER A 215 17.80 8.42 5.56
C SER A 215 17.05 8.10 6.84
N VAL A 216 16.91 6.80 7.17
CA VAL A 216 16.27 6.35 8.41
C VAL A 216 17.35 5.92 9.41
N LEU A 217 17.40 6.61 10.55
CA LEU A 217 18.43 6.46 11.58
C LEU A 217 17.89 5.74 12.82
N VAL A 218 18.78 5.26 13.67
CA VAL A 218 18.43 4.78 15.02
C VAL A 218 18.65 5.92 16.02
N LYS A 219 17.78 6.04 17.03
CA LYS A 219 18.01 6.99 18.12
C LYS A 219 19.16 6.48 18.98
N PRO A 220 20.11 7.34 19.38
CA PRO A 220 21.26 6.90 20.16
C PRO A 220 20.85 6.42 21.55
N LYS A 221 21.57 5.43 22.05
CA LYS A 221 21.51 4.97 23.45
C LYS A 221 22.66 5.58 24.22
N TYR A 222 22.36 6.43 25.19
CA TYR A 222 23.38 7.05 26.01
C TYR A 222 23.73 6.16 27.20
N ARG A 223 25.02 6.09 27.53
CA ARG A 223 25.55 5.57 28.79
C ARG A 223 26.49 6.61 29.37
N ALA A 224 26.39 6.87 30.66
CA ALA A 224 27.22 7.85 31.34
C ALA A 224 27.97 7.24 32.51
N LEU A 225 29.27 7.56 32.62
CA LEU A 225 30.06 7.44 33.82
C LEU A 225 30.37 8.85 34.34
N ILE A 226 30.01 9.10 35.60
CA ILE A 226 30.23 10.35 36.31
C ILE A 226 31.12 10.04 37.51
N ILE A 227 32.26 10.69 37.59
CA ILE A 227 33.19 10.58 38.72
C ILE A 227 33.38 11.96 39.32
N GLY A 228 33.13 12.08 40.62
CA GLY A 228 33.53 13.24 41.42
C GLY A 228 34.63 12.83 42.39
N GLN A 229 35.81 13.43 42.28
CA GLN A 229 36.92 13.19 43.20
C GLN A 229 36.97 14.32 44.22
N HIS A 230 36.49 14.05 45.42
CA HIS A 230 36.29 14.98 46.51
C HIS A 230 37.29 14.78 47.65
N GLN A 231 37.66 13.53 47.94
CA GLN A 231 38.62 13.16 48.96
C GLN A 231 40.01 12.97 48.36
N TYR A 232 40.95 13.83 48.77
CA TYR A 232 42.37 13.71 48.48
C TYR A 232 43.14 13.38 49.76
N TRP A 233 44.38 12.96 49.60
CA TRP A 233 45.24 12.52 50.70
C TRP A 233 45.57 13.65 51.69
N ASP A 234 45.55 14.91 51.23
CA ASP A 234 45.93 16.10 51.97
C ASP A 234 44.78 17.10 52.21
N HIS A 235 43.69 17.02 51.45
CA HIS A 235 42.55 17.93 51.60
C HIS A 235 41.24 17.38 51.01
N VAL A 236 40.16 18.10 51.30
CA VAL A 236 38.84 17.89 50.68
C VAL A 236 38.66 18.95 49.60
N LEU A 237 38.39 18.51 48.37
CA LEU A 237 38.13 19.40 47.25
C LEU A 237 36.63 19.70 47.17
N ALA A 238 36.23 20.83 47.74
CA ALA A 238 34.84 21.24 47.78
C ALA A 238 34.27 21.43 46.36
N GLY A 239 33.12 20.80 46.09
CA GLY A 239 32.32 21.05 44.88
C GLY A 239 32.33 19.93 43.83
N THR A 240 33.29 19.01 43.84
CA THR A 240 33.35 17.92 42.84
C THR A 240 32.26 16.86 43.02
N ASP A 241 31.85 16.63 44.26
CA ASP A 241 30.69 15.84 44.63
C ASP A 241 29.38 16.52 44.16
N VAL A 242 29.30 17.84 44.34
CA VAL A 242 28.18 18.68 43.88
C VAL A 242 28.09 18.67 42.36
N ASP A 243 29.20 18.81 41.65
CA ASP A 243 29.31 18.71 40.20
C ASP A 243 28.83 17.35 39.67
N ALA A 244 29.29 16.26 40.28
CA ALA A 244 28.84 14.90 39.94
C ALA A 244 27.33 14.72 40.18
N ASN A 245 26.80 15.29 41.27
CA ASN A 245 25.36 15.29 41.56
C ASN A 245 24.55 16.12 40.54
N ASN A 246 25.08 17.28 40.13
CA ASN A 246 24.46 18.14 39.13
C ASN A 246 24.43 17.46 37.76
N MET A 247 25.52 16.81 37.34
CA MET A 247 25.56 16.06 36.09
C MET A 247 24.63 14.84 36.11
N ASN A 248 24.57 14.12 37.23
CA ASN A 248 23.61 13.02 37.38
C ASN A 248 22.17 13.54 37.25
N THR A 249 21.86 14.65 37.93
CA THR A 249 20.55 15.32 37.85
C THR A 249 20.25 15.75 36.42
N MET A 250 21.23 16.28 35.69
CA MET A 250 21.07 16.66 34.29
C MET A 250 20.69 15.45 33.43
N PHE A 251 21.40 14.33 33.54
CA PHE A 251 21.12 13.14 32.73
C PHE A 251 19.82 12.43 33.09
N VAL A 252 19.41 12.48 34.36
CA VAL A 252 18.12 11.92 34.80
C VAL A 252 16.95 12.79 34.35
N ASN A 253 17.06 14.12 34.51
CA ASN A 253 15.91 15.03 34.38
C ASN A 253 15.84 15.77 33.05
N LYS A 254 16.94 15.86 32.29
CA LYS A 254 16.95 16.49 30.97
C LYS A 254 17.13 15.42 29.90
N PRO A 255 16.08 15.10 29.12
CA PRO A 255 16.20 14.09 28.08
C PRO A 255 17.21 14.55 27.03
N LEU A 256 18.33 13.85 26.93
CA LEU A 256 19.16 13.89 25.72
C LEU A 256 18.32 13.38 24.54
N TYR A 257 18.67 13.81 23.33
CA TYR A 257 17.97 13.37 22.12
C TYR A 257 18.28 11.88 21.82
N GLY A 258 17.55 10.98 22.48
CA GLY A 258 17.79 9.54 22.48
C GLY A 258 17.25 8.90 23.76
N THR A 259 17.90 7.84 24.25
CA THR A 259 17.50 7.20 25.52
C THR A 259 18.72 7.03 26.40
N MET A 260 18.69 7.59 27.61
CA MET A 260 19.69 7.29 28.64
C MET A 260 19.42 5.90 29.21
N THR A 261 20.32 4.96 28.94
CA THR A 261 20.15 3.54 29.28
C THR A 261 20.93 3.14 30.53
N ARG A 262 21.97 3.89 30.90
CA ARG A 262 22.78 3.66 32.07
C ARG A 262 23.42 4.96 32.55
N ILE A 263 23.36 5.21 33.85
CA ILE A 263 24.12 6.25 34.51
C ILE A 263 24.81 5.58 35.70
N ILE A 264 26.14 5.61 35.72
CA ILE A 264 26.95 5.21 36.88
C ILE A 264 27.57 6.48 37.44
N LYS A 265 27.25 6.79 38.69
CA LYS A 265 27.90 7.87 39.45
C LYS A 265 28.73 7.25 40.55
N LYS A 266 30.00 7.64 40.64
CA LYS A 266 30.94 7.21 41.68
C LYS A 266 31.64 8.44 42.26
N LEU A 267 32.06 8.33 43.51
CA LEU A 267 32.89 9.32 44.17
C LEU A 267 34.17 8.65 44.65
N ASP A 268 35.26 9.41 44.70
CA ASP A 268 36.50 9.06 45.41
C ASP A 268 37.09 7.71 45.03
N LEU A 269 37.27 7.48 43.72
CA LEU A 269 37.80 6.23 43.19
C LEU A 269 39.32 6.25 43.12
N THR A 270 39.95 5.09 43.36
CA THR A 270 41.35 4.82 42.99
C THR A 270 41.48 4.57 41.48
N ASP A 271 42.69 4.68 40.93
CA ASP A 271 42.96 4.43 39.49
C ASP A 271 42.39 3.08 39.01
N LYS A 272 42.55 2.03 39.81
CA LYS A 272 42.03 0.68 39.49
C LYS A 272 40.51 0.66 39.48
N GLU A 273 39.87 1.39 40.38
CA GLU A 273 38.41 1.48 40.45
C GLU A 273 37.84 2.33 39.32
N ILE A 274 38.55 3.37 38.86
CA ILE A 274 38.17 4.14 37.67
C ILE A 274 38.12 3.23 36.43
N LEU A 275 39.15 2.41 36.21
CA LEU A 275 39.18 1.47 35.08
C LEU A 275 38.01 0.46 35.15
N ASN A 276 37.72 -0.06 36.33
CA ASN A 276 36.58 -0.95 36.54
C ASN A 276 35.25 -0.23 36.29
N ALA A 277 35.10 1.02 36.74
CA ALA A 277 33.91 1.82 36.54
C ALA A 277 33.69 2.15 35.06
N ILE A 278 34.76 2.41 34.29
CA ILE A 278 34.69 2.59 32.83
C ILE A 278 34.16 1.31 32.17
N HIS A 279 34.73 0.16 32.53
CA HIS A 279 34.26 -1.13 32.01
C HIS A 279 32.78 -1.35 32.35
N GLU A 280 32.39 -1.13 33.60
CA GLU A 280 31.01 -1.30 34.07
C GLU A 280 30.04 -0.34 33.36
N ALA A 281 30.40 0.92 33.19
CA ALA A 281 29.54 1.95 32.62
C ALA A 281 29.28 1.76 31.13
N PHE A 282 30.23 1.19 30.40
CA PHE A 282 30.14 1.05 28.95
C PHE A 282 30.00 -0.40 28.47
N LEU A 283 29.87 -1.36 29.39
CA LEU A 283 29.61 -2.76 29.08
C LEU A 283 28.38 -2.92 28.16
N GLY A 284 28.57 -3.65 27.06
CA GLY A 284 27.53 -3.94 26.08
C GLY A 284 27.19 -2.76 25.14
N ALA A 285 28.06 -1.76 25.01
CA ALA A 285 27.93 -0.76 23.97
C ALA A 285 27.98 -1.35 22.56
N ASP A 286 27.11 -0.83 21.70
CA ASP A 286 26.94 -1.19 20.28
C ASP A 286 27.09 0.07 19.41
N ASP A 287 26.98 -0.07 18.09
CA ASP A 287 27.16 1.04 17.14
C ASP A 287 26.10 2.17 17.29
N ASP A 288 24.98 1.89 17.97
CA ASP A 288 23.94 2.88 18.28
C ASP A 288 24.20 3.59 19.62
N SER A 289 25.30 3.26 20.31
CA SER A 289 25.60 3.72 21.66
C SER A 289 26.50 4.96 21.69
N VAL A 290 26.21 5.88 22.60
CA VAL A 290 27.06 7.04 22.91
C VAL A 290 27.51 6.94 24.36
N SER A 291 28.82 6.84 24.56
CA SER A 291 29.46 6.77 25.88
C SER A 291 29.91 8.16 26.32
N ILE A 292 29.43 8.59 27.49
CA ILE A 292 29.77 9.88 28.09
C ILE A 292 30.59 9.61 29.35
N PHE A 293 31.83 10.11 29.39
CA PHE A 293 32.67 10.10 30.58
C PHE A 293 32.77 11.53 31.12
N TYR A 294 32.34 11.73 32.35
CA TYR A 294 32.43 12.99 33.07
C TYR A 294 33.28 12.80 34.32
N TYR A 295 34.28 13.66 34.49
CA TYR A 295 35.17 13.66 35.64
C TYR A 295 35.25 15.08 36.19
N SER A 296 35.01 15.24 37.50
CA SER A 296 35.26 16.47 38.26
C SER A 296 36.27 16.17 39.36
N GLY A 297 37.39 16.88 39.34
CA GLY A 297 38.57 16.62 40.19
C GLY A 297 39.78 17.42 39.73
N HIS A 298 40.87 17.37 40.49
CA HIS A 298 42.17 17.87 40.07
C HIS A 298 43.01 16.75 39.45
N GLY A 299 43.76 17.08 38.40
CA GLY A 299 44.87 16.22 37.94
C GLY A 299 46.08 16.41 38.84
N SER A 300 46.90 15.37 39.01
CA SER A 300 48.20 15.48 39.68
C SER A 300 49.08 16.48 38.91
N SER A 301 49.63 17.49 39.58
CA SER A 301 50.65 18.37 39.00
C SER A 301 52.04 17.74 38.97
N ASP A 302 52.19 16.48 39.38
CA ASP A 302 53.50 15.93 39.69
C ASP A 302 53.96 14.97 38.58
N GLY A 303 54.59 15.58 37.58
CA GLY A 303 55.52 14.96 36.64
C GLY A 303 56.95 15.36 36.96
#